data_AF-A0A431K3M6-F1
#
_entry.id   AF-A0A431K3M6-F1
#
_cell.length_a   1.000
_cell.length_b   1.000
_cell.length_c   1.000
_cell.angle_alpha   90.00
_cell.angle_beta   90.00
_cell.angle_gamma   90.00
#
_symmetry.space_group_name_H-M   'P 1'
#
loop_
_entity.id
_entity.type
_entity.pdbx_description
1 polymer ?
#
loop_
_entity_poly.entity_id
_entity_poly.type
_entity_poly.pdbx_seq_one_letter_code
_entity_poly.pdbx_strand_id
1 'polypeptide(L)' 'MPTAHATPVSLRGADKLARIPVKVDSQRASPPKPPWLRARDPGTASVRDLQKLLREQELHTVCEEADCP' A
#
# COMPACT_ATOMS: atom_id res chain seq x y z
N MET A 1 -32.63 -9.86 14.50
CA MET A 1 -32.50 -8.51 13.93
C MET A 1 -31.21 -8.49 13.11
N PRO A 2 -31.25 -8.38 11.77
CA PRO A 2 -30.02 -8.32 11.00
C PRO A 2 -29.39 -6.93 11.20
N THR A 3 -28.19 -6.89 11.75
CA THR A 3 -27.40 -5.66 11.88
C THR A 3 -27.00 -5.19 10.49
N ALA A 4 -27.31 -3.93 10.16
CA ALA A 4 -26.86 -3.29 8.94
C ALA A 4 -25.33 -3.27 8.92
N HIS A 5 -24.71 -3.92 7.95
CA HIS A 5 -23.27 -3.82 7.74
C HIS A 5 -22.98 -2.43 7.16
N ALA A 6 -22.28 -1.61 7.94
CA ALA A 6 -21.83 -0.30 7.48
C ALA A 6 -20.90 -0.44 6.27
N THR A 7 -21.03 0.47 5.30
CA THR A 7 -20.15 0.53 4.14
C THR A 7 -18.70 0.72 4.60
N PRO A 8 -17.75 -0.11 4.13
CA PRO A 8 -16.36 0.02 4.55
C PRO A 8 -15.76 1.29 3.95
N VAL A 9 -15.49 2.27 4.81
CA VAL A 9 -14.69 3.45 4.45
C VAL A 9 -13.22 3.03 4.37
N SER A 10 -12.59 3.27 3.22
CA SER A 10 -11.15 3.05 3.04
C SER A 10 -10.37 4.08 3.85
N LEU A 11 -9.64 3.62 4.87
CA LEU A 11 -8.79 4.47 5.71
C LEU A 11 -7.34 4.18 5.37
N ARG A 12 -6.55 5.24 5.17
CA ARG A 12 -5.12 5.15 4.86
C ARG A 12 -4.30 5.81 5.97
N GLY A 13 -3.02 5.45 6.05
CA GLY A 13 -2.04 6.12 6.92
C GLY A 13 -2.52 6.33 8.37
N ALA A 14 -2.47 7.58 8.82
CA ALA A 14 -2.80 7.97 10.19
C ALA A 14 -4.24 7.61 10.59
N ASP A 15 -5.21 7.74 9.69
CA ASP A 15 -6.62 7.44 9.97
C ASP A 15 -6.83 5.96 10.26
N LYS A 16 -6.08 5.09 9.59
CA LYS A 16 -6.06 3.65 9.87
C LYS A 16 -5.44 3.37 11.24
N LEU A 17 -4.31 4.01 11.55
CA LEU A 17 -3.58 3.82 12.80
C LEU A 17 -4.34 4.35 14.02
N ALA A 18 -5.16 5.40 13.85
CA ALA A 18 -5.95 6.01 14.92
C ALA A 18 -6.91 5.01 15.59
N ARG A 19 -7.38 4.00 14.86
CA ARG A 19 -8.33 2.99 15.37
C ARG A 19 -7.66 1.83 16.12
N ILE A 20 -6.35 1.64 15.99
CA ILE A 20 -5.63 0.51 16.60
C ILE A 20 -5.49 0.77 18.12
N PRO A 21 -5.86 -0.19 18.99
CA PRO A 21 -5.76 -0.03 20.46
C PRO A 21 -4.32 0.21 20.94
N VAL A 22 -3.35 -0.46 20.32
CA VAL A 22 -1.92 -0.27 20.59
C VAL A 22 -1.37 0.80 19.64
N LYS A 23 -0.80 1.87 20.19
CA LYS A 23 -0.26 2.97 19.39
C LYS A 23 1.16 2.67 18.93
N VAL A 24 1.42 2.97 17.66
CA VAL A 24 2.75 2.93 17.08
C VAL A 24 3.48 4.21 17.49
N ASP A 25 4.66 4.07 18.09
CA ASP A 25 5.55 5.19 18.35
C ASP A 25 6.17 5.67 17.04
N SER A 26 5.68 6.80 16.53
CA SER A 26 6.17 7.42 15.29
C SER A 26 7.50 8.16 15.47
N GLN A 27 7.95 8.41 16.70
CA GLN A 27 9.23 9.07 16.97
C GLN A 27 10.40 8.10 16.97
N ARG A 28 10.14 6.81 17.15
CA ARG A 28 11.17 5.77 17.05
C ARG A 28 11.63 5.58 15.61
N ALA A 29 12.92 5.78 15.36
CA ALA A 29 13.51 5.51 14.05
C ALA A 29 13.36 4.02 13.66
N SER A 30 12.97 3.76 12.41
CA SER A 30 12.92 2.40 11.88
C SER A 30 14.34 1.84 11.72
N PRO A 31 14.59 0.60 12.14
CA PRO A 31 15.88 -0.05 11.89
C PRO A 31 16.11 -0.21 10.37
N PRO A 32 17.37 -0.24 9.92
CA PRO A 32 17.68 -0.44 8.51
C PRO A 32 17.14 -1.77 7.99
N LYS A 33 16.65 -1.79 6.75
CA LYS A 33 16.14 -3.01 6.11
C LYS A 33 17.28 -4.04 5.95
N PRO A 34 17.09 -5.30 6.39
CA PRO A 34 18.11 -6.35 6.26
C PRO A 34 18.34 -6.70 4.79
N PRO A 35 19.51 -7.27 4.42
CA PRO A 35 19.87 -7.52 3.02
C PRO A 35 18.87 -8.39 2.25
N TRP A 36 18.30 -9.41 2.90
CA TRP A 36 17.36 -10.34 2.27
C TRP A 36 15.96 -9.75 2.01
N LEU A 37 15.62 -8.61 2.62
CA LEU A 37 14.31 -7.93 2.46
C LEU A 37 14.37 -6.79 1.42
N ARG A 38 15.51 -6.60 0.75
CA ARG A 38 15.67 -5.57 -0.29
C ARG A 38 15.34 -6.19 -1.64
N ALA A 39 14.21 -5.78 -2.23
CA ALA A 39 13.89 -6.12 -3.61
C ALA A 39 14.73 -5.29 -4.60
N ARG A 40 14.88 -5.80 -5.82
CA ARG A 40 15.41 -5.00 -6.94
C ARG A 40 14.25 -4.26 -7.59
N ASP A 41 14.54 -3.03 -8.01
CA ASP A 41 13.60 -2.18 -8.72
C ASP A 41 12.95 -2.93 -9.91
N PRO A 42 11.61 -2.98 -9.99
CA PRO A 42 10.89 -3.64 -11.07
C PRO A 42 10.89 -2.85 -12.39
N GLY A 43 11.57 -1.70 -12.47
CA GLY A 43 11.61 -0.75 -13.58
C GLY A 43 12.27 -1.24 -14.88
N THR A 44 12.11 -2.53 -15.17
CA THR A 44 12.26 -3.12 -16.50
C THR A 44 11.35 -2.41 -17.52
N ALA A 45 11.72 -2.47 -18.81
CA ALA A 45 10.92 -1.85 -19.88
C ALA A 45 9.48 -2.40 -19.92
N SER A 46 9.32 -3.72 -19.74
CA SER A 46 8.01 -4.39 -19.75
C SER A 46 7.06 -3.91 -18.65
N VAL A 47 7.58 -3.60 -17.46
CA VAL A 47 6.74 -3.10 -16.35
C VAL A 47 6.28 -1.67 -16.64
N ARG A 48 7.12 -0.84 -17.27
CA ARG A 48 6.75 0.52 -17.70
C ARG A 48 5.67 0.48 -18.79
N ASP A 49 5.79 -0.42 -19.75
CA ASP A 49 4.79 -0.59 -20.81
C ASP A 49 3.44 -1.04 -20.23
N LEU A 50 3.46 -1.97 -19.27
CA LEU A 50 2.27 -2.43 -18.56
C LEU A 50 1.61 -1.30 -17.75
N GLN A 51 2.39 -0.53 -16.99
CA GLN A 51 1.85 0.63 -16.25
C GLN A 51 1.23 1.66 -17.19
N LYS A 52 1.83 1.92 -18.36
CA LYS A 52 1.27 2.84 -19.36
C LYS A 52 -0.10 2.36 -19.84
N LEU A 53 -0.21 1.08 -20.18
CA LEU A 53 -1.47 0.47 -20.61
C LEU A 53 -2.55 0.54 -19.51
N LEU A 54 -2.20 0.24 -18.26
CA LEU A 54 -3.14 0.30 -17.13
C LEU A 54 -3.69 1.71 -16.93
N ARG A 55 -2.84 2.73 -17.07
CA ARG A 55 -3.23 4.15 -16.95
C ARG A 55 -4.08 4.64 -18.10
N GLU A 56 -3.77 4.22 -19.33
CA GLU A 56 -4.59 4.51 -20.52
C GLU A 56 -6.02 3.98 -20.37
N GLN A 57 -6.17 2.85 -19.69
CA GLN A 57 -7.45 2.18 -19.46
C GLN A 57 -8.11 2.57 -18.12
N GLU A 58 -7.55 3.54 -17.40
CA GLU A 58 -8.03 4.00 -16.08
C GLU A 58 -8.22 2.83 -15.08
N LEU A 59 -7.33 1.84 -15.13
CA LEU A 59 -7.35 0.66 -14.25
C LEU A 59 -6.41 0.85 -13.07
N HIS A 60 -6.88 0.46 -11.88
CA HIS A 60 -6.09 0.47 -10.66
C HIS A 60 -5.64 -0.94 -10.28
N THR A 61 -4.39 -1.09 -9.87
CA THR A 61 -3.84 -2.38 -9.43
C THR A 61 -3.24 -2.27 -8.03
N VAL A 62 -3.21 -3.39 -7.32
CA VAL A 62 -2.53 -3.49 -6.01
C VAL A 62 -1.04 -3.15 -6.15
N CYS A 63 -0.42 -3.47 -7.28
CA CYS A 63 0.97 -3.16 -7.55
C CYS A 63 1.25 -1.64 -7.51
N GLU A 64 0.35 -0.81 -8.04
CA GLU A 64 0.46 0.66 -8.01
C GLU A 64 -0.04 1.27 -6.70
N GLU A 65 -1.14 0.76 -6.13
CA GLU A 65 -1.73 1.32 -4.91
C GLU A 65 -0.92 1.03 -3.64
N ALA A 66 -0.13 -0.05 -3.64
CA ALA A 66 0.65 -0.50 -2.49
C ALA A 66 2.14 -0.18 -2.60
N ASP A 67 2.57 0.55 -3.64
CA ASP A 67 3.99 0.81 -3.95
C ASP A 67 4.82 -0.49 -3.82
N CYS A 68 4.39 -1.53 -4.55
CA CYS A 68 5.02 -2.83 -4.47
C CYS A 68 6.52 -2.70 -4.82
N PRO A 69 7.43 -3.21 -3.98
CA PRO A 69 8.87 -3.02 -4.13
C PRO A 69 9.48 -3.81 -5.29
#